data_AF-A0A7J6B7U2-F1
#
_entry.id   AF-A0A7J6B7U2-F1
#
_cell.length_a   1.000
_cell.length_b   1.000
_cell.length_c   1.000
_cell.angle_alpha   90.00
_cell.angle_beta   90.00
_cell.angle_gamma   90.00
#
_symmetry.space_group_name_H-M   'P 1'
#
loop_
_entity.id
_entity.type
_entity.pdbx_description
1 polymer ?
#
loop_
_entity_poly.entity_id
_entity_poly.type
_entity_poly.pdbx_seq_one_letter_code
_entity_poly.pdbx_strand_id
1 'polypeptide(L)'
;MFSSLARCASRAALHVLKGTSRPSKPGKLPCFGHQTLAVVPLPTVGGSTVVRHAQVLDHKRLLQVEWDDGSYSFYPFTWLRDNCQCPLCMLQSAKARSLLLTDLDVHTGMDQVQITENNKVSITWPDQHSSEFEPDWLKKRCFSPEARQARQEELFLNASDTSTPFPTRFFSISVTNLQ
;
A
#
# COMPACT_ATOMS: atom_id res chain seq x y z
N MET A 1 0.76 -59.56 -7.69
CA MET A 1 1.51 -59.02 -8.85
C MET A 1 2.34 -57.86 -8.31
N PHE A 2 3.57 -58.12 -7.84
CA PHE A 2 4.86 -57.74 -8.50
C PHE A 2 4.77 -56.33 -9.13
N SER A 3 5.56 -55.30 -8.81
CA SER A 3 7.03 -55.20 -8.65
C SER A 3 7.34 -53.77 -8.11
N SER A 4 8.18 -53.53 -7.09
CA SER A 4 9.65 -53.32 -7.10
C SER A 4 10.13 -52.25 -8.11
N LEU A 5 10.59 -51.06 -7.70
CA LEU A 5 12.00 -50.59 -7.51
C LEU A 5 11.94 -49.04 -7.72
N ALA A 6 12.82 -48.12 -7.29
CA ALA A 6 14.15 -48.13 -6.69
C ALA A 6 14.38 -46.80 -5.94
N ARG A 7 15.38 -46.82 -5.06
CA ARG A 7 15.94 -45.71 -4.29
C ARG A 7 16.76 -44.77 -5.19
N CYS A 8 16.93 -43.51 -4.79
CA CYS A 8 18.24 -42.87 -4.90
C CYS A 8 18.40 -41.78 -3.83
N ALA A 9 19.40 -41.97 -2.97
CA ALA A 9 19.83 -41.02 -1.96
C ALA A 9 20.97 -40.17 -2.55
N SER A 10 20.96 -38.86 -2.32
CA SER A 10 22.10 -38.00 -2.65
C SER A 10 22.75 -37.47 -1.37
N ARG A 11 24.01 -37.84 -1.19
CA ARG A 11 24.97 -37.35 -0.20
C ARG A 11 25.69 -36.13 -0.78
N ALA A 12 25.81 -35.06 -0.01
CA ALA A 12 26.90 -34.08 -0.11
C ALA A 12 27.11 -33.50 1.30
N ALA A 13 28.11 -34.00 2.05
CA ALA A 13 29.49 -33.51 2.08
C ALA A 13 29.62 -32.19 2.87
N LEU A 14 29.88 -32.35 4.18
CA LEU A 14 30.40 -31.33 5.08
C LEU A 14 31.79 -30.87 4.60
N HIS A 15 32.01 -29.56 4.54
CA HIS A 15 33.36 -28.99 4.64
C HIS A 15 33.45 -28.08 5.86
N VAL A 16 34.27 -28.56 6.81
CA VAL A 16 34.79 -27.86 7.97
C VAL A 16 35.94 -26.98 7.52
N LEU A 17 35.93 -25.70 7.91
CA LEU A 17 37.14 -24.87 7.94
C LEU A 17 37.32 -24.33 9.37
N LYS A 18 38.42 -24.74 9.98
CA LYS A 18 38.96 -24.25 11.26
C LYS A 18 40.10 -23.26 10.97
N GLY A 19 40.25 -22.29 11.87
CA GLY A 19 41.49 -21.55 12.13
C GLY A 19 41.32 -20.04 11.93
N THR A 20 41.92 -19.14 12.70
CA THR A 20 42.77 -19.14 13.91
C THR A 20 42.79 -17.70 14.42
N SER A 21 43.05 -17.52 15.71
CA SER A 21 43.02 -16.27 16.50
C SER A 21 44.21 -15.31 16.34
N ARG A 22 43.93 -13.97 16.41
CA ARG A 22 44.64 -12.79 17.06
C ARG A 22 46.14 -12.52 16.69
N PRO A 23 46.73 -11.28 16.78
CA PRO A 23 46.32 -10.10 17.55
C PRO A 23 46.47 -8.68 16.93
N SER A 24 46.03 -7.73 17.75
CA SER A 24 45.88 -6.27 17.64
C SER A 24 47.17 -5.43 17.48
N LYS A 25 47.04 -4.28 16.79
CA LYS A 25 47.79 -3.03 17.07
C LYS A 25 46.94 -1.77 16.80
N PRO A 26 47.26 -0.62 17.42
CA PRO A 26 46.32 0.48 17.68
C PRO A 26 46.48 1.67 16.72
N GLY A 27 45.44 2.51 16.69
CA GLY A 27 45.58 3.94 16.41
C GLY A 27 44.97 4.41 15.10
N LYS A 28 43.80 5.04 15.20
CA LYS A 28 43.50 6.40 14.71
C LYS A 28 42.06 6.74 15.14
N LEU A 29 41.89 7.83 15.89
CA LEU A 29 40.58 8.43 16.16
C LEU A 29 39.97 8.88 14.82
N PRO A 30 38.75 8.43 14.46
CA PRO A 30 37.96 9.11 13.45
C PRO A 30 37.26 10.29 14.12
N CYS A 31 37.48 11.47 13.55
CA CYS A 31 36.74 12.68 13.86
C CYS A 31 35.23 12.38 13.77
N PHE A 32 34.46 12.75 14.79
CA PHE A 32 33.01 12.80 14.72
C PHE A 32 32.61 13.89 13.72
N GLY A 33 32.54 13.52 12.44
CA GLY A 33 31.76 14.26 11.48
C GLY A 33 30.30 14.13 11.90
N HIS A 34 29.61 15.26 12.03
CA HIS A 34 28.16 15.26 12.13
C HIS A 34 27.62 14.50 10.91
N GLN A 35 27.13 13.28 11.14
CA GLN A 35 26.40 12.56 10.12
C GLN A 35 25.07 13.29 9.98
N THR A 36 25.02 14.23 9.05
CA THR A 36 23.75 14.71 8.50
C THR A 36 23.06 13.46 7.96
N LEU A 37 22.00 13.03 8.64
CA LEU A 37 21.10 12.01 8.10
C LEU A 37 20.73 12.48 6.70
N ALA A 38 21.18 11.75 5.68
CA ALA A 38 20.69 11.95 4.34
C ALA A 38 19.19 11.70 4.43
N VAL A 39 18.40 12.77 4.36
CA VAL A 39 16.98 12.69 4.10
C VAL A 39 16.89 11.92 2.79
N VAL A 40 16.52 10.65 2.88
CA VAL A 40 16.10 9.89 1.72
C VAL A 40 14.97 10.73 1.12
N PRO A 41 15.11 11.23 -0.12
CA PRO A 41 14.01 11.94 -0.74
C PRO A 41 12.86 10.94 -0.75
N LEU A 42 11.79 11.27 -0.02
CA LEU A 42 10.51 10.62 -0.21
C LEU A 42 10.28 10.64 -1.73
N PRO A 43 9.96 9.50 -2.38
CA PRO A 43 9.63 9.52 -3.79
C PRO A 43 8.40 10.42 -3.94
N THR A 44 8.66 11.68 -4.30
CA THR A 44 7.65 12.62 -4.73
C THR A 44 7.22 12.13 -6.10
N VAL A 45 6.40 11.08 -6.12
CA VAL A 45 5.53 10.83 -7.27
C VAL A 45 4.40 11.85 -7.15
N GLY A 46 4.76 13.11 -7.36
CA GLY A 46 3.85 14.23 -7.59
C GLY A 46 3.47 14.30 -9.07
N GLY A 47 3.31 13.13 -9.70
CA GLY A 47 2.63 13.04 -10.99
C GLY A 47 1.13 13.02 -10.69
N SER A 48 0.38 13.92 -11.30
CA SER A 48 -1.09 13.82 -11.29
C SER A 48 -1.46 12.49 -11.94
N THR A 49 -2.07 11.57 -11.20
CA THR A 49 -2.49 10.29 -11.79
C THR A 49 -3.61 10.56 -12.79
N VAL A 50 -3.49 10.05 -14.01
CA VAL A 50 -4.54 10.21 -15.04
C VAL A 50 -5.12 8.86 -15.43
N VAL A 51 -6.45 8.76 -15.42
CA VAL A 51 -7.20 7.63 -15.96
C VAL A 51 -7.30 7.79 -17.48
N ARG A 52 -6.77 6.83 -18.24
CA ARG A 52 -6.89 6.78 -19.70
C ARG A 52 -8.17 6.06 -20.13
N HIS A 53 -8.49 4.97 -19.47
CA HIS A 53 -9.66 4.15 -19.80
C HIS A 53 -10.16 3.38 -18.58
N ALA A 54 -11.46 3.13 -18.53
CA ALA A 54 -12.09 2.34 -17.48
C ALA A 54 -13.04 1.32 -18.13
N GLN A 55 -12.83 0.04 -17.85
CA GLN A 55 -13.57 -1.07 -18.45
C GLN A 55 -14.18 -1.98 -17.40
N VAL A 56 -15.44 -2.35 -17.61
CA VAL A 56 -16.18 -3.30 -16.79
C VAL A 56 -15.80 -4.73 -17.19
N LEU A 57 -15.38 -5.55 -16.23
CA LEU A 57 -15.13 -6.98 -16.43
C LEU A 57 -16.17 -7.79 -15.64
N ASP A 58 -17.41 -7.83 -16.14
CA ASP A 58 -18.57 -8.38 -15.43
C ASP A 58 -18.38 -9.80 -14.90
N HIS A 59 -17.84 -10.71 -15.73
CA HIS A 59 -17.60 -12.10 -15.34
C HIS A 59 -16.65 -12.23 -14.14
N LYS A 60 -15.75 -11.26 -13.95
CA LYS A 60 -14.83 -11.21 -12.82
C LYS A 60 -15.32 -10.30 -11.69
N ARG A 61 -16.38 -9.52 -11.93
CA ARG A 61 -16.90 -8.48 -11.01
C ARG A 61 -15.83 -7.46 -10.62
N LEU A 62 -15.03 -7.06 -11.60
CA LEU A 62 -13.92 -6.11 -11.45
C LEU A 62 -14.11 -4.94 -12.40
N LEU A 63 -13.82 -3.74 -11.93
CA LEU A 63 -13.52 -2.59 -12.76
C LEU A 63 -12.02 -2.60 -13.06
N GLN A 64 -11.65 -2.63 -14.33
CA GLN A 64 -10.29 -2.40 -14.79
C GLN A 64 -10.10 -0.92 -15.10
N VAL A 65 -9.04 -0.33 -14.57
CA VAL A 65 -8.63 1.05 -14.84
C VAL A 65 -7.26 1.02 -15.50
N GLU A 66 -7.16 1.61 -16.68
CA GLU A 66 -5.91 1.86 -17.40
C GLU A 66 -5.42 3.28 -17.07
N TRP A 67 -4.16 3.38 -16.69
CA TRP A 67 -3.52 4.63 -16.32
C TRP A 67 -2.71 5.21 -17.49
N ASP A 68 -2.28 6.46 -17.36
CA ASP A 68 -1.41 7.15 -18.31
C ASP A 68 -0.04 6.52 -18.49
N ASP A 69 0.51 5.93 -17.44
CA ASP A 69 1.74 5.12 -17.46
C ASP A 69 1.57 3.76 -18.19
N GLY A 70 0.37 3.43 -18.67
CA GLY A 70 0.03 2.17 -19.35
C GLY A 70 -0.14 0.98 -18.40
N SER A 71 -0.01 1.19 -17.09
CA SER A 71 -0.31 0.16 -16.10
C SER A 71 -1.82 -0.02 -15.92
N TYR A 72 -2.20 -1.13 -15.28
CA TYR A 72 -3.60 -1.44 -14.97
C TYR A 72 -3.81 -1.63 -13.48
N SER A 73 -4.99 -1.26 -13.01
CA SER A 73 -5.48 -1.61 -11.68
C SER A 73 -6.86 -2.25 -11.78
N PHE A 74 -7.15 -3.16 -10.86
CA PHE A 74 -8.41 -3.90 -10.82
C PHE A 74 -9.08 -3.70 -9.47
N TYR A 75 -10.36 -3.31 -9.50
CA TYR A 75 -11.14 -2.96 -8.32
C TYR A 75 -12.43 -3.78 -8.26
N PRO A 76 -12.67 -4.56 -7.19
CA PRO A 76 -13.93 -5.27 -7.01
C PRO A 76 -15.13 -4.33 -6.93
N PHE A 77 -16.24 -4.68 -7.58
CA PHE A 77 -17.48 -3.87 -7.57
C PHE A 77 -17.97 -3.61 -6.14
N THR A 78 -18.01 -4.66 -5.31
CA THR A 78 -18.43 -4.56 -3.91
C THR A 78 -17.56 -3.61 -3.11
N TRP A 79 -16.25 -3.64 -3.33
CA TRP A 79 -15.31 -2.78 -2.64
C TRP A 79 -15.51 -1.32 -3.03
N LEU A 80 -15.71 -1.05 -4.32
CA LEU A 80 -16.04 0.30 -4.81
C LEU A 80 -17.36 0.80 -4.19
N ARG A 81 -18.42 -0.02 -4.16
CA ARG A 81 -19.73 0.35 -3.58
C ARG A 81 -19.66 0.58 -2.07
N ASP A 82 -18.92 -0.24 -1.34
CA ASP A 82 -18.70 -0.08 0.11
C ASP A 82 -17.88 1.18 0.44
N ASN A 83 -17.00 1.59 -0.47
CA ASN A 83 -16.14 2.77 -0.33
C ASN A 83 -16.65 3.99 -1.11
N CYS A 84 -17.95 4.05 -1.43
CA CYS A 84 -18.56 5.21 -2.05
C CYS A 84 -18.28 6.49 -1.23
N GLN A 85 -17.78 7.54 -1.89
CA GLN A 85 -17.37 8.79 -1.24
C GLN A 85 -18.47 9.87 -1.21
N CYS A 86 -19.70 9.54 -1.66
CA CYS A 86 -20.79 10.51 -1.69
C CYS A 86 -21.24 10.89 -0.24
N PRO A 87 -21.93 12.04 -0.07
CA PRO A 87 -22.39 12.49 1.25
C PRO A 87 -23.37 11.52 1.96
N LEU A 88 -24.02 10.62 1.21
CA LEU A 88 -24.93 9.61 1.79
C LEU A 88 -24.18 8.41 2.38
N CYS A 89 -23.06 8.01 1.77
CA CYS A 89 -22.28 6.83 2.17
C CYS A 89 -21.07 7.17 3.04
N MET A 90 -20.66 8.44 3.07
CA MET A 90 -19.47 8.91 3.78
C MET A 90 -19.75 10.18 4.58
N LEU A 91 -19.57 10.10 5.90
CA LEU A 91 -19.62 11.25 6.80
C LEU A 91 -18.34 12.08 6.65
N GLN A 92 -18.44 13.20 5.95
CA GLN A 92 -17.29 14.02 5.55
C GLN A 92 -16.50 14.59 6.73
N SER A 93 -17.20 15.00 7.81
CA SER A 93 -16.56 15.58 9.00
C SER A 93 -15.65 14.60 9.73
N ALA A 94 -16.04 13.33 9.79
CA ALA A 94 -15.29 12.27 10.45
C ALA A 94 -14.39 11.48 9.48
N LYS A 95 -14.56 11.69 8.16
CA LYS A 95 -14.01 10.82 7.12
C LYS A 95 -14.28 9.34 7.45
N ALA A 96 -15.53 9.04 7.80
CA ALA A 96 -15.97 7.70 8.20
C ALA A 96 -17.17 7.23 7.38
N ARG A 97 -17.19 5.93 7.07
CA ARG A 97 -18.26 5.28 6.31
C ARG A 97 -19.56 5.29 7.11
N SER A 98 -20.64 5.77 6.51
CA SER A 98 -22.01 5.75 7.06
C SER A 98 -22.88 4.64 6.49
N LEU A 99 -22.50 4.05 5.34
CA LEU A 99 -23.21 2.91 4.75
C LEU A 99 -23.20 1.70 5.71
N LEU A 100 -24.37 1.17 6.04
CA LEU A 100 -24.47 -0.04 6.87
C LEU A 100 -24.13 -1.28 6.04
N LEU A 101 -23.54 -2.29 6.68
CA LEU A 101 -23.21 -3.55 6.01
C LEU A 101 -24.47 -4.29 5.51
N THR A 102 -25.61 -4.13 6.19
CA THR A 102 -26.91 -4.71 5.79
C THR A 102 -27.45 -4.12 4.51
N ASP A 103 -27.06 -2.88 4.19
CA ASP A 103 -27.56 -2.14 3.03
C ASP A 103 -26.62 -2.30 1.83
N LEU A 104 -25.48 -2.98 2.01
CA LEU A 104 -24.52 -3.29 0.95
C LEU A 104 -24.87 -4.63 0.29
N ASP A 105 -25.24 -4.59 -0.98
CA ASP A 105 -25.35 -5.80 -1.79
C ASP A 105 -23.96 -6.34 -2.17
N VAL A 106 -23.58 -7.47 -1.58
CA VAL A 106 -22.30 -8.17 -1.87
C VAL A 106 -22.27 -8.81 -3.27
N HIS A 107 -23.40 -8.89 -3.96
CA HIS A 107 -23.53 -9.35 -5.33
C HIS A 107 -23.78 -8.21 -6.33
N THR A 108 -23.64 -6.95 -5.88
CA THR A 108 -23.85 -5.78 -6.74
C THR A 108 -23.07 -5.87 -8.06
N GLY A 109 -23.76 -5.45 -9.12
CA GLY A 109 -23.21 -5.28 -10.46
C GLY A 109 -22.74 -3.84 -10.68
N MET A 110 -22.66 -3.43 -11.94
CA MET A 110 -22.31 -2.07 -12.30
C MET A 110 -23.02 -1.71 -13.60
N ASP A 111 -23.89 -0.71 -13.58
CA ASP A 111 -24.71 -0.38 -14.75
C ASP A 111 -23.93 0.44 -15.77
N GLN A 112 -23.11 1.37 -15.28
CA GLN A 112 -22.40 2.30 -16.14
C GLN A 112 -21.12 2.80 -15.47
N VAL A 113 -20.05 2.96 -16.25
CA VAL A 113 -18.84 3.70 -15.88
C VAL A 113 -18.53 4.76 -16.91
N GLN A 114 -18.13 5.93 -16.43
CA GLN A 114 -17.65 7.02 -17.24
C GLN A 114 -16.47 7.71 -16.57
N ILE A 115 -15.61 8.31 -17.38
CA ILE A 115 -14.57 9.22 -16.91
C ILE A 115 -15.12 10.63 -17.05
N THR A 116 -15.16 11.40 -15.98
CA THR A 116 -15.66 12.78 -15.99
C THR A 116 -14.63 13.74 -16.60
N GLU A 117 -15.06 14.97 -16.91
CA GLU A 117 -14.17 16.03 -17.42
C GLU A 117 -12.98 16.32 -16.48
N ASN A 118 -13.18 16.11 -15.17
CA ASN A 118 -12.15 16.27 -14.14
C ASN A 118 -11.32 15.00 -13.92
N ASN A 119 -11.35 14.06 -14.88
CA ASN A 119 -10.66 12.77 -14.86
C ASN A 119 -11.08 11.80 -13.73
N LYS A 120 -12.22 12.02 -13.08
CA LYS A 120 -12.72 11.10 -12.04
C LYS A 120 -13.42 9.91 -12.67
N VAL A 121 -13.36 8.77 -12.00
CA VAL A 121 -14.16 7.60 -12.38
C VAL A 121 -15.54 7.75 -11.74
N SER A 122 -16.57 7.94 -12.56
CA SER A 122 -17.97 7.98 -12.16
C SER A 122 -18.64 6.64 -12.46
N ILE A 123 -19.36 6.09 -11.48
CA ILE A 123 -20.00 4.78 -11.54
C ILE A 123 -21.46 4.93 -11.17
N THR A 124 -22.35 4.37 -12.00
CA THR A 124 -23.77 4.20 -11.68
C THR A 124 -24.05 2.75 -11.32
N TRP A 125 -24.76 2.56 -10.21
CA TRP A 125 -25.09 1.26 -9.63
C TRP A 125 -26.55 0.87 -9.92
N PRO A 126 -26.90 -0.43 -9.85
CA PRO A 126 -28.27 -0.92 -10.06
C PRO A 126 -29.35 -0.32 -9.13
N ASP A 127 -28.94 0.18 -7.95
CA ASP A 127 -29.81 0.88 -7.00
C ASP A 127 -29.99 2.38 -7.36
N GLN A 128 -29.61 2.77 -8.58
CA GLN A 128 -29.57 4.15 -9.09
C GLN A 128 -28.63 5.08 -8.32
N HIS A 129 -27.78 4.53 -7.44
CA HIS A 129 -26.78 5.30 -6.74
C HIS A 129 -25.65 5.68 -7.70
N SER A 130 -25.02 6.83 -7.45
CA SER A 130 -23.84 7.28 -8.21
C SER A 130 -22.66 7.51 -7.28
N SER A 131 -21.49 7.04 -7.69
CA SER A 131 -20.23 7.17 -6.95
C SER A 131 -19.15 7.74 -7.84
N GLU A 132 -18.42 8.73 -7.32
CA GLU A 132 -17.25 9.30 -7.99
C GLU A 132 -15.97 9.01 -7.19
N PHE A 133 -14.90 8.69 -7.90
CA PHE A 133 -13.61 8.36 -7.33
C PHE A 133 -12.49 9.17 -7.98
N GLU A 134 -11.66 9.80 -7.14
CA GLU A 134 -10.46 10.49 -7.57
C GLU A 134 -9.40 9.50 -8.08
N PRO A 135 -8.67 9.81 -9.17
CA PRO A 135 -7.61 8.95 -9.71
C PRO A 135 -6.54 8.58 -8.69
N ASP A 136 -6.02 9.58 -7.97
CA ASP A 136 -4.98 9.36 -6.95
C ASP A 136 -5.49 8.49 -5.81
N TRP A 137 -6.76 8.63 -5.44
CA TRP A 137 -7.39 7.83 -4.38
C TRP A 137 -7.46 6.35 -4.78
N LEU A 138 -7.82 6.08 -6.05
CA LEU A 138 -7.85 4.74 -6.62
C LEU A 138 -6.45 4.17 -6.73
N LYS A 139 -5.49 4.90 -7.30
CA LYS A 139 -4.10 4.44 -7.49
C LYS A 139 -3.42 4.10 -6.16
N LYS A 140 -3.59 4.96 -5.14
CA LYS A 140 -3.11 4.66 -3.77
C LYS A 140 -3.72 3.39 -3.19
N ARG A 141 -4.93 3.02 -3.63
CA ARG A 141 -5.70 1.83 -3.21
C ARG A 141 -5.63 0.66 -4.19
N CYS A 142 -4.67 0.66 -5.11
CA CYS A 142 -4.46 -0.47 -6.02
C CYS A 142 -4.27 -1.80 -5.23
N PHE A 143 -4.83 -2.88 -5.79
CA PHE A 143 -4.80 -4.23 -5.24
C PHE A 143 -3.60 -5.07 -5.71
N SER A 144 -2.73 -4.53 -6.59
CA SER A 144 -1.53 -5.24 -7.01
C SER A 144 -0.65 -5.60 -5.81
N PRO A 145 0.07 -6.73 -5.85
CA PRO A 145 0.97 -7.12 -4.75
C PRO A 145 1.96 -6.01 -4.37
N GLU A 146 2.53 -5.33 -5.37
CA GLU A 146 3.52 -4.27 -5.19
C GLU A 146 2.91 -3.05 -4.51
N ALA A 147 1.71 -2.63 -4.93
CA ALA A 147 1.02 -1.49 -4.33
C ALA A 147 0.56 -1.79 -2.89
N ARG A 148 0.14 -3.03 -2.62
CA ARG A 148 -0.20 -3.47 -1.25
C ARG A 148 1.03 -3.53 -0.36
N GLN A 149 2.14 -4.03 -0.88
CA GLN A 149 3.41 -4.08 -0.15
C GLN A 149 3.93 -2.68 0.16
N ALA A 150 3.96 -1.77 -0.82
CA ALA A 150 4.38 -0.39 -0.61
C ALA A 150 3.51 0.33 0.44
N ARG A 151 2.18 0.13 0.40
CA ARG A 151 1.26 0.66 1.43
C ARG A 151 1.54 0.07 2.81
N GLN A 152 1.88 -1.22 2.88
CA GLN A 152 2.24 -1.85 4.13
C GLN A 152 3.54 -1.25 4.68
N GLU A 153 4.57 -1.09 3.86
CA GLU A 153 5.83 -0.49 4.29
C GLU A 153 5.69 0.97 4.76
N GLU A 154 4.76 1.75 4.18
CA GLU A 154 4.43 3.12 4.64
C GLU A 154 3.79 3.12 6.05
N LEU A 155 2.98 2.10 6.37
CA LEU A 155 2.16 2.06 7.59
C LEU A 155 2.85 1.36 8.77
N PHE A 156 3.80 0.48 8.51
CA PHE A 156 4.48 -0.29 9.55
C PHE A 156 5.82 0.35 9.90
N LEU A 157 6.05 0.62 11.20
CA LEU A 157 7.37 0.99 11.71
C LEU A 157 8.32 -0.20 11.47
N ASN A 158 9.32 -0.01 10.62
CA ASN A 158 10.31 -1.04 10.34
C ASN A 158 11.15 -1.30 11.59
N ALA A 159 11.35 -2.57 11.94
CA ALA A 159 12.09 -2.98 13.14
C ALA A 159 13.55 -2.48 13.18
N SER A 160 14.10 -2.00 12.07
CA SER A 160 15.41 -1.33 12.05
C SER A 160 15.42 0.01 12.80
N ASP A 161 14.27 0.62 13.08
CA ASP A 161 14.18 1.87 13.86
C ASP A 161 14.32 1.65 15.38
N THR A 162 14.29 0.40 15.86
CA THR A 162 14.41 0.09 17.30
C THR A 162 15.85 0.19 17.84
N SER A 163 16.85 0.46 17.00
CA SER A 163 18.20 0.81 17.48
C SER A 163 18.32 2.27 17.91
N THR A 164 17.35 3.10 17.55
CA THR A 164 17.19 4.40 18.20
C THR A 164 16.43 4.17 19.50
N PRO A 165 16.99 4.52 20.68
CA PRO A 165 16.18 4.52 21.89
C PRO A 165 14.96 5.39 21.61
N PHE A 166 13.77 4.94 22.04
CA PHE A 166 12.56 5.75 22.02
C PHE A 166 12.95 7.18 22.38
N PRO A 167 12.68 8.19 21.54
CA PRO A 167 13.14 9.53 21.81
C PRO A 167 12.51 9.96 23.14
N THR A 168 13.29 9.89 24.22
CA THR A 168 12.99 10.50 25.49
C THR A 168 13.16 12.00 25.29
N ARG A 169 12.22 12.60 24.54
CA ARG A 169 12.01 14.04 24.63
C ARG A 169 11.52 14.28 26.05
N PHE A 170 12.38 14.89 26.86
CA PHE A 170 11.91 15.67 27.99
C PHE A 170 10.89 16.67 27.44
N PHE A 171 9.63 16.53 27.85
CA PHE A 171 8.62 17.55 27.58
C PHE A 171 9.01 18.79 28.39
N SER A 172 9.68 19.75 27.74
CA SER A 172 9.56 21.13 28.20
C SER A 172 8.16 21.60 27.80
N ILE A 173 7.27 21.68 28.78
CA ILE A 173 5.95 22.26 28.57
C ILE A 173 6.17 23.77 28.42
N SER A 174 6.26 24.27 27.20
CA SER A 174 6.12 25.71 26.95
C SER A 174 4.62 26.04 26.96
N VAL A 175 4.07 26.30 28.14
CA VAL A 175 2.79 26.99 28.25
C VAL A 175 3.06 28.47 27.97
N THR A 176 2.88 28.91 26.74
CA THR A 176 2.79 30.35 26.47
C THR A 176 1.39 30.81 26.88
N ASN A 177 1.31 31.58 27.96
CA ASN A 177 0.09 32.30 28.33
C ASN A 177 -0.32 33.21 27.17
N LEU A 178 -1.54 33.01 26.66
CA LEU A 178 -2.22 34.05 25.89
C LEU A 178 -2.69 35.13 26.87
N GLN A 179 -2.37 36.38 26.55
CA GLN A 179 -2.79 37.58 27.24
C GLN A 179 -3.85 38.29 26.42
#